data_AF-A0AAD4H0H1-F1
#
_entry.id   AF-A0AAD4H0H1-F1
#
_cell.length_a   1.000
_cell.length_b   1.000
_cell.length_c   1.000
_cell.angle_alpha   90.00
_cell.angle_beta   90.00
_cell.angle_gamma   90.00
#
_symmetry.space_group_name_H-M   'P 1'
#
loop_
_entity.id
_entity.type
_entity.pdbx_description
1 polymer ?
#
loop_
_entity_poly.entity_id
_entity_poly.type
_entity_poly.pdbx_seq_one_letter_code
_entity_poly.pdbx_strand_id
1 'polypeptide(L)'
;DNAALFKVRYEKNFKVVTNTAAGQNKDYVLYQCGTTPPAPAGFANGTVFVSVPVKAAASLTTTSVAYIEMLGRRSALKVVDTEGLVSSPCVQLGLEKGEIVGLEDNNKTLRAEQFKGADLVFSGFTVENGTES
;
A
#
# COMPACT_ATOMS: atom_id res chain seq x y z
N ASP A 1 -8.75 7.71 -24.26
CA ASP A 1 -8.12 7.23 -23.02
C ASP A 1 -7.91 5.73 -23.05
N ASN A 2 -6.65 5.29 -23.12
CA ASN A 2 -6.28 3.89 -22.90
C ASN A 2 -5.24 3.88 -21.78
N ALA A 3 -5.61 3.40 -20.60
CA ALA A 3 -4.64 3.11 -19.55
C ALA A 3 -3.87 1.85 -19.96
N ALA A 4 -2.62 2.00 -20.41
CA ALA A 4 -1.79 0.87 -20.83
C ALA A 4 -1.15 0.10 -19.67
N LEU A 5 -1.11 0.71 -18.48
CA LEU A 5 -0.34 0.23 -17.33
C LEU A 5 -1.21 -0.40 -16.23
N PHE A 6 -2.52 -0.29 -16.32
CA PHE A 6 -3.43 -1.01 -15.43
C PHE A 6 -4.80 -1.23 -16.08
N LYS A 7 -5.55 -2.20 -15.56
CA LYS A 7 -6.93 -2.49 -15.95
C LYS A 7 -7.79 -2.58 -14.70
N VAL A 8 -9.07 -2.22 -14.83
CA VAL A 8 -10.04 -2.33 -13.74
C VAL A 8 -11.22 -3.18 -14.19
N ARG A 9 -11.48 -4.27 -13.48
CA ARG A 9 -12.70 -5.07 -13.63
C ARG A 9 -13.64 -4.75 -12.46
N TYR A 10 -14.90 -4.47 -12.78
CA TYR A 10 -15.93 -4.19 -11.79
C TYR A 10 -16.77 -5.44 -11.58
N GLU A 11 -16.90 -5.83 -10.32
CA GLU A 11 -17.77 -6.92 -9.89
C GLU A 11 -18.89 -6.33 -9.04
N LYS A 12 -19.88 -7.15 -8.68
CA LYS A 12 -21.05 -6.69 -7.92
C LYS A 12 -20.69 -6.00 -6.60
N ASN A 13 -19.71 -6.54 -5.86
CA ASN A 13 -19.39 -6.09 -4.50
C ASN A 13 -17.92 -5.67 -4.32
N PHE A 14 -17.09 -5.81 -5.35
CA PHE A 14 -15.66 -5.49 -5.29
C PHE A 14 -15.14 -5.07 -6.66
N LYS A 15 -13.92 -4.56 -6.70
CA LYS A 15 -13.22 -4.23 -7.94
C LYS A 15 -11.90 -4.99 -7.97
N VAL A 16 -11.47 -5.37 -9.16
CA VAL A 16 -10.14 -5.94 -9.38
C VAL A 16 -9.34 -4.93 -10.18
N VAL A 17 -8.26 -4.44 -9.60
CA VAL A 17 -7.27 -3.61 -10.29
C VAL A 17 -6.09 -4.48 -10.63
N THR A 18 -5.84 -4.68 -11.92
CA THR A 18 -4.68 -5.42 -12.41
C THR A 18 -3.62 -4.42 -12.82
N ASN A 19 -2.46 -4.44 -12.13
CA ASN A 19 -1.29 -3.69 -12.55
C ASN A 19 -0.56 -4.45 -13.66
N THR A 20 -0.56 -3.89 -14.87
CA THR A 20 0.08 -4.48 -16.05
C THR A 20 1.44 -3.85 -16.36
N ALA A 21 1.89 -2.88 -15.54
CA ALA A 21 3.17 -2.23 -15.71
C ALA A 21 4.31 -3.27 -15.66
N ALA A 22 5.28 -3.11 -16.58
CA ALA A 22 6.44 -3.99 -16.72
C ALA A 22 6.10 -5.50 -16.79
N GLY A 23 4.88 -5.86 -17.22
CA GLY A 23 4.46 -7.25 -17.35
C GLY A 23 4.18 -7.99 -16.02
N GLN A 24 4.13 -7.29 -14.89
CA GLN A 24 3.93 -7.91 -13.57
C GLN A 24 2.58 -8.63 -13.44
N ASN A 25 1.52 -8.09 -14.05
CA ASN A 25 0.14 -8.61 -13.97
C ASN A 25 -0.29 -8.93 -12.53
N LYS A 26 -0.03 -8.00 -11.59
CA LYS A 26 -0.38 -8.17 -10.16
C LYS A 26 -1.80 -7.67 -9.92
N ASP A 27 -2.63 -8.51 -9.31
CA ASP A 27 -4.02 -8.21 -8.99
C ASP A 27 -4.19 -7.63 -7.58
N TYR A 28 -5.03 -6.61 -7.48
CA TYR A 28 -5.50 -6.00 -6.24
C TYR A 28 -7.03 -6.07 -6.19
N VAL A 29 -7.57 -6.78 -5.20
CA VAL A 29 -9.00 -6.94 -4.99
C VAL A 29 -9.46 -5.94 -3.93
N LEU A 30 -10.22 -4.93 -4.36
CA LEU A 30 -10.71 -3.85 -3.52
C LEU A 30 -12.16 -4.12 -3.10
N TYR A 31 -12.40 -4.40 -1.82
CA TYR A 31 -13.72 -4.69 -1.26
C TYR A 31 -14.08 -3.70 -0.15
N GLN A 32 -15.38 -3.50 0.11
CA GLN A 32 -15.83 -2.51 1.11
C GLN A 32 -15.57 -3.02 2.54
N CYS A 33 -15.10 -2.14 3.42
CA CYS A 33 -14.96 -2.44 4.85
C CYS A 33 -16.31 -2.90 5.43
N GLY A 34 -16.28 -3.93 6.28
CA GLY A 34 -17.48 -4.54 6.85
C GLY A 34 -18.21 -5.52 5.91
N THR A 35 -17.68 -5.80 4.71
CA THR A 35 -18.21 -6.84 3.82
C THR A 35 -17.29 -8.06 3.81
N THR A 36 -17.86 -9.23 3.49
CA THR A 36 -17.09 -10.45 3.31
C THR A 36 -16.27 -10.34 2.02
N PRO A 37 -14.93 -10.45 2.08
CA PRO A 37 -14.10 -10.44 0.88
C PRO A 37 -14.42 -11.67 0.01
N PRO A 38 -14.23 -11.59 -1.32
CA PRO A 38 -14.40 -12.74 -2.18
C PRO A 38 -13.35 -13.82 -1.88
N ALA A 39 -13.70 -15.08 -2.14
CA ALA A 39 -12.84 -16.21 -1.82
C ALA A 39 -11.51 -16.17 -2.60
N PRO A 40 -10.34 -16.31 -1.93
CA PRO A 40 -9.04 -16.23 -2.61
C PRO A 40 -8.81 -17.27 -3.69
N ALA A 41 -9.47 -18.44 -3.62
CA ALA A 41 -9.32 -19.54 -4.57
C ALA A 41 -9.66 -19.16 -6.03
N GLY A 42 -10.38 -18.07 -6.26
CA GLY A 42 -10.70 -17.56 -7.60
C GLY A 42 -9.67 -16.59 -8.19
N PHE A 43 -8.56 -16.33 -7.50
CA PHE A 43 -7.57 -15.31 -7.88
C PHE A 43 -6.17 -15.90 -8.00
N ALA A 44 -5.29 -15.22 -8.74
CA ALA A 44 -3.90 -15.62 -8.89
C ALA A 44 -3.16 -15.59 -7.55
N ASN A 45 -2.15 -16.44 -7.38
CA ASN A 45 -1.29 -16.41 -6.20
C ASN A 45 -0.62 -15.03 -6.07
N GLY A 46 -0.54 -14.51 -4.84
CA GLY A 46 -0.02 -13.16 -4.58
C GLY A 46 -0.99 -12.01 -4.87
N THR A 47 -2.27 -12.31 -5.15
CA THR A 47 -3.33 -11.29 -5.21
C THR A 47 -3.47 -10.61 -3.86
N VAL A 48 -3.47 -9.28 -3.84
CA VAL A 48 -3.60 -8.48 -2.62
C VAL A 48 -5.05 -8.12 -2.41
N PHE A 49 -5.60 -8.48 -1.25
CA PHE A 49 -6.98 -8.17 -0.88
C PHE A 49 -7.00 -6.95 0.03
N VAL A 50 -7.58 -5.85 -0.45
CA VAL A 50 -7.56 -4.55 0.24
C VAL A 50 -8.97 -4.15 0.64
N SER A 51 -9.16 -3.92 1.93
CA SER A 51 -10.40 -3.34 2.45
C SER A 51 -10.40 -1.82 2.21
N VAL A 52 -11.52 -1.29 1.71
CA VAL A 52 -11.69 0.14 1.41
C VAL A 52 -12.69 0.76 2.40
N PRO A 53 -12.38 1.92 3.01
CA PRO A 53 -11.14 2.70 2.85
C PRO A 53 -9.94 2.06 3.57
N VAL A 54 -8.76 2.23 2.98
CA VAL A 54 -7.47 1.90 3.61
C VAL A 54 -7.27 2.77 4.85
N LYS A 55 -6.89 2.16 5.98
CA LYS A 55 -6.70 2.84 7.26
C LYS A 55 -5.23 2.94 7.65
N ALA A 56 -4.41 1.99 7.20
CA ALA A 56 -2.98 1.98 7.41
C ALA A 56 -2.26 1.69 6.08
N ALA A 57 -1.52 2.66 5.57
CA ALA A 57 -0.69 2.56 4.39
C ALA A 57 0.78 2.72 4.76
N ALA A 58 1.63 1.91 4.15
CA ALA A 58 3.07 2.07 4.15
C ALA A 58 3.54 2.60 2.79
N SER A 59 4.52 3.50 2.79
CA SER A 59 5.09 4.04 1.56
C SER A 59 6.61 3.93 1.56
N LEU A 60 7.14 3.25 0.55
CA LEU A 60 8.59 3.09 0.36
C LEU A 60 9.18 4.14 -0.58
N THR A 61 8.36 5.07 -1.07
CA THR A 61 8.79 6.13 -1.97
C THR A 61 8.21 7.47 -1.54
N THR A 62 8.99 8.54 -1.73
CA THR A 62 8.53 9.91 -1.49
C THR A 62 7.42 10.31 -2.46
N THR A 63 7.46 9.79 -3.69
CA THR A 63 6.43 10.02 -4.71
C THR A 63 5.05 9.52 -4.25
N SER A 64 4.98 8.31 -3.68
CA SER A 64 3.72 7.76 -3.19
C SER A 64 3.19 8.54 -1.97
N VAL A 65 4.07 9.01 -1.08
CA VAL A 65 3.69 9.91 0.03
C VAL A 65 3.00 11.16 -0.50
N ALA A 66 3.59 11.84 -1.50
CA ALA A 66 3.00 13.05 -2.09
C ALA A 66 1.61 12.80 -2.67
N TYR A 67 1.41 11.70 -3.41
CA TYR A 67 0.08 11.35 -3.93
C TYR A 67 -0.94 11.05 -2.82
N ILE A 68 -0.54 10.36 -1.74
CA ILE A 68 -1.42 10.10 -0.60
C ILE A 68 -1.88 11.40 0.06
N GLU A 69 -0.97 12.37 0.21
CA GLU A 69 -1.31 13.70 0.73
C GLU A 69 -2.25 14.47 -0.21
N MET A 70 -1.98 14.46 -1.52
CA MET A 70 -2.84 15.09 -2.54
C MET A 70 -4.26 14.52 -2.58
N LEU A 71 -4.41 13.22 -2.31
CA LEU A 71 -5.71 12.56 -2.19
C LEU A 71 -6.44 12.88 -0.87
N GLY A 72 -5.83 13.68 0.02
CA GLY A 72 -6.38 13.97 1.34
C GLY A 72 -6.46 12.71 2.21
N ARG A 73 -5.52 11.77 2.04
CA ARG A 73 -5.47 10.49 2.76
C ARG A 73 -4.25 10.35 3.67
N ARG A 74 -3.61 11.47 4.02
CA ARG A 74 -2.47 11.51 4.96
C ARG A 74 -2.73 10.78 6.27
N SER A 75 -3.94 10.83 6.82
CA SER A 75 -4.28 10.14 8.08
C SER A 75 -4.14 8.62 8.01
N ALA A 76 -4.18 8.04 6.80
CA ALA A 76 -3.95 6.62 6.57
C ALA A 76 -2.46 6.28 6.45
N LEU A 77 -1.56 7.24 6.23
CA LEU A 77 -0.13 6.97 6.17
C LEU A 77 0.39 6.65 7.58
N LYS A 78 0.99 5.47 7.76
CA LYS A 78 1.50 4.99 9.06
C LYS A 78 2.97 4.62 9.04
N VAL A 79 3.51 4.28 7.88
CA VAL A 79 4.92 3.86 7.75
C VAL A 79 5.55 4.50 6.52
N VAL A 80 6.79 4.98 6.66
CA VAL A 80 7.58 5.53 5.54
C VAL A 80 9.02 5.01 5.59
N ASP A 81 9.58 4.60 4.44
CA ASP A 81 11.00 4.16 4.29
C ASP A 81 11.94 5.31 3.88
N THR A 82 11.42 6.53 3.87
CA THR A 82 12.07 7.72 3.29
C THR A 82 11.97 8.91 4.23
N GLU A 83 11.89 8.67 5.54
CA GLU A 83 11.70 9.71 6.56
C GLU A 83 12.64 10.91 6.39
N GLY A 84 13.92 10.68 6.08
CA GLY A 84 14.91 11.74 5.85
C GLY A 84 14.79 12.46 4.51
N LEU A 85 13.97 11.96 3.59
CA LEU A 85 13.78 12.50 2.23
C LEU A 85 12.38 13.11 2.01
N VAL A 86 11.45 12.89 2.93
CA VAL A 86 10.10 13.47 2.85
C VAL A 86 10.15 14.92 3.31
N SER A 87 9.90 15.88 2.41
CA SER A 87 9.91 17.31 2.74
C SER A 87 8.60 17.85 3.30
N SER A 88 7.53 17.03 3.37
CA SER A 88 6.23 17.46 3.90
C SER A 88 6.31 17.74 5.41
N PRO A 89 6.05 18.99 5.87
CA PRO A 89 6.05 19.31 7.31
C PRO A 89 5.00 18.50 8.09
N CYS A 90 3.91 18.11 7.43
CA CYS A 90 2.85 17.34 8.04
C CYS A 90 3.26 15.88 8.29
N VAL A 91 4.10 15.32 7.44
CA VAL A 91 4.66 13.97 7.63
C VAL A 91 5.77 14.02 8.68
N GLN A 92 6.63 15.03 8.62
CA GLN A 92 7.68 15.24 9.63
C GLN A 92 7.10 15.39 11.04
N LEU A 93 6.05 16.20 11.21
CA LEU A 93 5.36 16.30 12.50
C LEU A 93 4.73 14.96 12.95
N GLY A 94 4.24 14.15 11.99
CA GLY A 94 3.71 12.82 12.29
C GLY A 94 4.78 11.85 12.78
N LEU A 95 5.98 11.92 12.18
CA LEU A 95 7.17 11.16 12.62
C LEU A 95 7.61 11.60 14.02
N GLU A 96 7.70 12.91 14.27
CA GLU A 96 8.07 13.47 15.59
C GLU A 96 7.11 13.03 16.70
N LYS A 97 5.81 12.91 16.39
CA LYS A 97 4.78 12.47 17.34
C LYS A 97 4.65 10.95 17.46
N GLY A 98 5.36 10.17 16.63
CA GLY A 98 5.18 8.72 16.53
C GLY A 98 3.83 8.29 15.95
N GLU A 99 3.11 9.20 15.28
CA GLU A 99 1.87 8.88 14.54
C GLU A 99 2.16 8.19 13.20
N ILE A 100 3.36 8.46 12.65
CA ILE A 100 3.98 7.81 11.50
C ILE A 100 5.30 7.23 11.99
N VAL A 101 5.61 6.02 11.56
CA VAL A 101 6.84 5.32 11.93
C VAL A 101 7.79 5.30 10.74
N GLY A 102 9.06 5.62 11.01
CA GLY A 102 10.16 5.41 10.09
C GLY A 102 10.49 3.92 9.96
N LEU A 103 10.64 3.43 8.73
CA LEU A 103 10.87 2.02 8.50
C LEU A 103 12.30 1.66 8.89
N GLU A 104 12.46 0.57 9.64
CA GLU A 104 13.76 0.17 10.15
C GLU A 104 14.58 -0.60 9.10
N ASP A 105 15.83 -0.18 8.91
CA ASP A 105 16.73 -0.80 7.91
C ASP A 105 17.58 -1.93 8.51
N ASN A 106 18.00 -1.79 9.76
CA ASN A 106 18.99 -2.70 10.36
C ASN A 106 18.36 -3.87 11.11
N ASN A 107 17.11 -3.72 11.56
CA ASN A 107 16.39 -4.76 12.31
C ASN A 107 15.28 -5.38 11.46
N LYS A 108 15.60 -6.52 10.82
CA LYS A 108 14.67 -7.23 9.93
C LYS A 108 13.37 -7.66 10.61
N THR A 109 13.42 -8.03 11.89
CA THR A 109 12.24 -8.45 12.65
C THR A 109 11.30 -7.27 12.87
N LEU A 110 11.84 -6.13 13.28
CA LEU A 110 11.07 -4.91 13.47
C LEU A 110 10.50 -4.37 12.14
N ARG A 111 11.29 -4.43 11.07
CA ARG A 111 10.82 -4.07 9.72
C ARG A 111 9.61 -4.90 9.29
N ALA A 112 9.65 -6.22 9.49
CA ALA A 112 8.52 -7.10 9.17
C ALA A 112 7.28 -6.77 10.04
N GLU A 113 7.49 -6.47 11.32
CA GLU A 113 6.41 -6.05 12.22
C GLU A 113 5.75 -4.73 11.79
N GLN A 114 6.56 -3.75 11.37
CA GLN A 114 6.08 -2.47 10.83
C GLN A 114 5.22 -2.67 9.57
N PHE A 115 5.52 -3.66 8.73
CA PHE A 115 4.70 -3.98 7.56
C PHE A 115 3.41 -4.74 7.90
N LYS A 116 3.40 -5.60 8.92
CA LYS A 116 2.17 -6.29 9.37
C LYS A 116 1.06 -5.33 9.77
N GLY A 117 1.42 -4.14 10.22
CA GLY A 117 0.47 -3.08 10.56
C GLY A 117 -0.14 -2.34 9.37
N ALA A 118 0.32 -2.60 8.13
CA ALA A 118 -0.15 -1.91 6.94
C ALA A 118 -1.17 -2.75 6.15
N ASP A 119 -2.30 -2.14 5.78
CA ASP A 119 -3.29 -2.72 4.88
C ASP A 119 -2.80 -2.74 3.42
N LEU A 120 -1.89 -1.82 3.07
CA LEU A 120 -1.36 -1.63 1.73
C LEU A 120 0.03 -1.02 1.75
N VAL A 121 0.93 -1.53 0.92
CA VAL A 121 2.29 -1.01 0.74
C VAL A 121 2.45 -0.42 -0.65
N PHE A 122 2.93 0.82 -0.74
CA PHE A 122 3.30 1.47 -1.99
C PHE A 122 4.81 1.39 -2.19
N SER A 123 5.26 0.68 -3.22
CA SER A 123 6.68 0.53 -3.55
C SER A 123 6.99 0.95 -4.99
N GLY A 124 8.23 1.41 -5.22
CA GLY A 124 8.77 1.71 -6.56
C GLY A 124 9.54 0.55 -7.20
N PHE A 125 9.79 -0.51 -6.44
CA PHE A 125 10.51 -1.72 -6.84
C PHE A 125 9.71 -2.95 -6.44
N THR A 126 9.94 -4.09 -7.09
CA THR A 126 9.39 -5.38 -6.68
C THR A 126 9.86 -5.66 -5.25
N VAL A 127 8.95 -5.61 -4.29
CA VAL A 127 9.25 -5.99 -2.90
C VAL A 127 9.45 -7.52 -2.92
N GLU A 128 10.57 -8.00 -2.38
CA GLU A 128 10.87 -9.43 -2.36
C GLU A 128 9.78 -10.19 -1.59
N ASN A 129 9.31 -11.27 -2.23
CA ASN A 129 8.29 -12.15 -1.68
C ASN A 129 8.80 -12.75 -0.35
N GLY A 130 8.15 -12.45 0.76
CA GLY A 130 8.55 -12.91 2.10
C GLY A 130 9.02 -11.84 3.08
N THR A 131 9.06 -10.57 2.69
CA THR A 131 9.14 -9.43 3.66
C THR A 131 7.76 -8.87 4.04
N GLU A 132 6.70 -9.39 3.41
CA GLU A 132 5.29 -9.02 3.62
C GLU A 132 4.51 -10.03 4.50
N SER A 133 5.20 -10.94 5.22
CA SER A 133 4.57 -11.97 6.07
C SER A 133 4.47 -11.60 7.54
#